data_AF-A0A349GQ05-F1
#
_entry.id   AF-A0A349GQ05-F1
#
_cell.length_a   1.000
_cell.length_b   1.000
_cell.length_c   1.000
_cell.angle_alpha   90.00
_cell.angle_beta   90.00
_cell.angle_gamma   90.00
#
_symmetry.space_group_name_H-M   'P 1'
#
loop_
_entity.id
_entity.type
_entity.pdbx_description
1 polymer ?
#
loop_
_entity_poly.entity_id
_entity_poly.type
_entity_poly.pdbx_seq_one_letter_code
_entity_poly.pdbx_strand_id
1 'polypeptide(L)'
;MNYKMQSAVEKIILNDAVFMNEVIEPTSVNFFYGKNGTGKSTVAKALKTNRNIQWQNGKYAADYDVLAYDTDFIDANFSNYDNLAGVFTVCKTNIEIQKKIDELNRQKQIKRENYLASKNLIDKIQQEKSAAVADYQNECWQQTSILRKIFSSVITGKRTKALFSEQILKSVPAEHDISELESVVNTVFGGDDKRYSRYQKARRVTYASFPGYDLMSRSIVSSSETIFSDFIRALNATDWVRHGYTHFTGRTNGKCPYCQQKLPENFEQEISDCFDSQYKEDIAAIVKFRDIYRSEMESVIRTLENNLYDSMPELDTEFYKAKLKMLRDAVTINLQRISSKIKEPATIASLEDTDSILLETGAVIDRFNAEIDRRNNIISDIKNKKNKCKNEIWEYFAFVLKDVVKKYRNRMAKAESDIAELDMQMKAIIIEARRINADI
;
A
#
# COMPACT_ATOMS: atom_id res chain seq x y z
N MET A 1 -58.96 -73.53 -78.05
CA MET A 1 -58.73 -72.41 -77.12
C MET A 1 -57.60 -72.82 -76.19
N ASN A 2 -56.46 -72.13 -76.21
CA ASN A 2 -55.35 -72.39 -75.27
C ASN A 2 -55.64 -71.69 -73.94
N TYR A 3 -55.79 -72.45 -72.85
CA TYR A 3 -55.94 -71.89 -71.51
C TYR A 3 -54.60 -71.37 -70.98
N LYS A 4 -54.57 -70.16 -70.39
CA LYS A 4 -53.37 -69.59 -69.74
C LYS A 4 -53.08 -70.31 -68.43
N MET A 5 -51.79 -70.45 -68.08
CA MET A 5 -51.35 -71.08 -66.84
C MET A 5 -51.78 -70.24 -65.63
N GLN A 6 -52.44 -70.87 -64.65
CA GLN A 6 -53.03 -70.19 -63.50
C GLN A 6 -51.98 -69.80 -62.46
N SER A 7 -52.21 -68.68 -61.77
CA SER A 7 -51.39 -68.23 -60.64
C SER A 7 -51.72 -69.01 -59.36
N ALA A 8 -50.81 -69.00 -58.38
CA ALA A 8 -51.10 -69.48 -57.03
C ALA A 8 -52.18 -68.63 -56.31
N VAL A 9 -52.30 -67.36 -56.73
CA VAL A 9 -53.39 -66.46 -56.32
C VAL A 9 -54.52 -66.60 -57.33
N GLU A 10 -55.71 -67.02 -56.90
CA GLU A 10 -56.89 -67.11 -57.77
C GLU A 10 -57.52 -65.76 -58.01
N LYS A 11 -57.57 -64.93 -56.97
CA LYS A 11 -58.30 -63.66 -57.01
C LYS A 11 -57.64 -62.61 -56.14
N ILE A 12 -57.59 -61.39 -56.64
CA ILE A 12 -57.21 -60.20 -55.88
C ILE A 12 -58.40 -59.25 -55.93
N ILE A 13 -58.95 -58.89 -54.77
CA ILE A 13 -60.06 -57.95 -54.67
C ILE A 13 -59.49 -56.60 -54.23
N LEU A 14 -59.46 -55.65 -55.15
CA LEU A 14 -58.95 -54.31 -54.92
C LEU A 14 -60.09 -53.39 -54.50
N ASN A 15 -60.02 -52.94 -53.26
CA ASN A 15 -60.95 -51.97 -52.69
C ASN A 15 -60.15 -50.88 -51.95
N ASP A 16 -59.16 -50.33 -52.64
CA ASP A 16 -58.23 -49.34 -52.10
C ASP A 16 -57.78 -48.37 -53.21
N ALA A 17 -57.47 -47.14 -52.82
CA ALA A 17 -57.10 -46.01 -53.66
C ALA A 17 -58.10 -45.74 -54.81
N VAL A 18 -57.72 -46.12 -56.04
CA VAL A 18 -58.47 -45.83 -57.28
C VAL A 18 -59.40 -46.97 -57.71
N PHE A 19 -59.46 -48.07 -56.95
CA PHE A 19 -60.29 -49.24 -57.23
C PHE A 19 -61.46 -49.33 -56.26
N MET A 20 -62.67 -49.61 -56.77
CA MET A 20 -63.88 -49.87 -55.97
C MET A 20 -64.38 -51.29 -56.24
N ASN A 21 -64.04 -52.23 -55.35
CA ASN A 21 -64.37 -53.65 -55.45
C ASN A 21 -64.00 -54.30 -56.80
N GLU A 22 -62.90 -53.85 -57.40
CA GLU A 22 -62.41 -54.40 -58.65
C GLU A 22 -61.76 -55.76 -58.42
N VAL A 23 -62.06 -56.71 -59.30
CA VAL A 23 -61.62 -58.09 -59.20
C VAL A 23 -60.58 -58.36 -60.27
N ILE A 24 -59.42 -58.86 -59.86
CA ILE A 24 -58.37 -59.33 -60.75
C ILE A 24 -58.20 -60.83 -60.54
N GLU A 25 -58.20 -61.59 -61.64
CA GLU A 25 -57.92 -63.03 -61.66
C GLU A 25 -56.56 -63.25 -62.35
N PRO A 26 -55.45 -63.23 -61.59
CA PRO A 26 -54.12 -63.21 -62.16
C PRO A 26 -53.71 -64.58 -62.73
N THR A 27 -52.92 -64.56 -63.80
CA THR A 27 -52.21 -65.73 -64.34
C THR A 27 -50.80 -65.83 -63.79
N SER A 28 -50.01 -66.86 -64.12
CA SER A 28 -48.64 -66.99 -63.58
C SER A 28 -47.73 -65.78 -63.90
N VAL A 29 -47.98 -65.08 -65.01
CA VAL A 29 -47.34 -63.80 -65.35
C VAL A 29 -48.42 -62.78 -65.67
N ASN A 30 -48.31 -61.57 -65.11
CA ASN A 30 -49.27 -60.49 -65.34
C ASN A 30 -48.54 -59.20 -65.67
N PHE A 31 -49.04 -58.48 -66.67
CA PHE A 31 -48.54 -57.16 -67.03
C PHE A 31 -49.63 -56.12 -66.75
N PHE A 32 -49.43 -55.32 -65.71
CA PHE A 32 -50.29 -54.19 -65.39
C PHE A 32 -49.60 -52.90 -65.88
N TYR A 33 -50.07 -52.33 -66.97
CA TYR A 33 -49.54 -51.11 -67.55
C TYR A 33 -50.59 -50.00 -67.57
N GLY A 34 -50.14 -48.76 -67.49
CA GLY A 34 -51.02 -47.59 -67.42
C GLY A 34 -50.24 -46.34 -67.04
N LYS A 35 -50.84 -45.17 -67.21
CA LYS A 35 -50.23 -43.89 -66.82
C LYS A 35 -49.94 -43.83 -65.32
N ASN A 36 -49.16 -42.86 -64.88
CA ASN A 36 -48.95 -42.62 -63.44
C ASN A 36 -50.30 -42.32 -62.77
N GLY A 37 -50.51 -42.84 -61.56
CA GLY A 37 -51.76 -42.69 -60.81
C GLY A 37 -52.85 -43.74 -61.12
N THR A 38 -52.69 -44.63 -62.09
CA THR A 38 -53.70 -45.65 -62.42
C THR A 38 -53.73 -46.87 -61.47
N GLY A 39 -53.11 -46.78 -60.29
CA GLY A 39 -53.19 -47.84 -59.26
C GLY A 39 -52.27 -49.05 -59.41
N LYS A 40 -51.25 -49.01 -60.28
CA LYS A 40 -50.29 -50.14 -60.46
C LYS A 40 -49.62 -50.56 -59.14
N SER A 41 -49.13 -49.60 -58.36
CA SER A 41 -48.48 -49.86 -57.06
C SER A 41 -49.47 -50.41 -56.03
N THR A 42 -50.77 -50.11 -56.15
CA THR A 42 -51.82 -50.66 -55.27
C THR A 42 -51.90 -52.17 -55.39
N VAL A 43 -51.73 -52.72 -56.61
CA VAL A 43 -51.70 -54.16 -56.85
C VAL A 43 -50.48 -54.81 -56.17
N ALA A 44 -49.30 -54.21 -56.34
CA ALA A 44 -48.08 -54.68 -55.68
C ALA A 44 -48.20 -54.63 -54.15
N LYS A 45 -48.82 -53.58 -53.61
CA LYS A 45 -49.08 -53.43 -52.16
C LYS A 45 -50.08 -54.45 -51.63
N ALA A 46 -51.15 -54.75 -52.38
CA ALA A 46 -52.12 -55.78 -52.00
C ALA A 46 -51.43 -57.15 -51.89
N LEU A 47 -50.55 -57.48 -52.85
CA LEU A 47 -49.71 -58.68 -52.81
C LEU A 47 -48.77 -58.70 -51.61
N LYS A 48 -47.98 -57.63 -51.41
CA LYS A 48 -47.01 -57.51 -50.30
C LYS A 48 -47.67 -57.61 -48.91
N THR A 49 -48.89 -57.09 -48.77
CA THR A 49 -49.63 -57.09 -47.50
C THR A 49 -50.60 -58.27 -47.36
N ASN A 50 -50.68 -59.14 -48.37
CA ASN A 50 -51.64 -60.24 -48.47
C ASN A 50 -53.09 -59.84 -48.12
N ARG A 51 -53.51 -58.64 -48.55
CA ARG A 51 -54.85 -58.11 -48.27
C ARG A 51 -55.83 -58.44 -49.39
N ASN A 52 -56.97 -59.01 -49.03
CA ASN A 52 -58.08 -59.34 -49.94
C ASN A 52 -57.66 -60.25 -51.12
N ILE A 53 -56.75 -61.18 -50.83
CA ILE A 53 -56.23 -62.17 -51.76
C ILE A 53 -56.86 -63.52 -51.47
N GLN A 54 -57.40 -64.16 -52.51
CA GLN A 54 -57.81 -65.55 -52.46
C GLN A 54 -56.75 -66.40 -53.17
N TRP A 55 -56.21 -67.35 -52.43
CA TRP A 55 -55.23 -68.32 -52.92
C TRP A 55 -55.94 -69.57 -53.44
N GLN A 56 -55.27 -70.32 -54.30
CA GLN A 56 -55.77 -71.62 -54.73
C GLN A 56 -55.96 -72.55 -53.53
N ASN A 57 -56.93 -73.46 -53.63
CA ASN A 57 -57.24 -74.41 -52.57
C ASN A 57 -55.98 -75.18 -52.12
N GLY A 58 -55.64 -75.07 -50.83
CA GLY A 58 -54.45 -75.69 -50.24
C GLY A 58 -53.16 -74.87 -50.30
N LYS A 59 -53.19 -73.63 -50.80
CA LYS A 59 -52.06 -72.69 -50.77
C LYS A 59 -52.35 -71.50 -49.87
N TYR A 60 -51.34 -71.02 -49.16
CA TYR A 60 -51.43 -69.87 -48.27
C TYR A 60 -50.26 -68.91 -48.50
N ALA A 61 -50.42 -67.65 -48.07
CA ALA A 61 -49.35 -66.67 -48.22
C ALA A 61 -48.04 -67.05 -47.51
N ALA A 62 -48.10 -67.84 -46.43
CA ALA A 62 -46.93 -68.31 -45.70
C ALA A 62 -46.09 -69.34 -46.48
N ASP A 63 -46.66 -69.96 -47.52
CA ASP A 63 -45.97 -70.93 -48.36
C ASP A 63 -45.05 -70.26 -49.41
N TYR A 64 -45.04 -68.92 -49.46
CA TYR A 64 -44.37 -68.13 -50.49
C TYR A 64 -43.62 -66.92 -49.92
N ASP A 65 -42.42 -66.67 -50.46
CA ASP A 65 -41.72 -65.41 -50.26
C ASP A 65 -42.26 -64.34 -51.20
N VAL A 66 -43.01 -63.39 -50.64
CA VAL A 66 -43.54 -62.25 -51.42
C VAL A 66 -42.47 -61.16 -51.52
N LEU A 67 -41.72 -61.18 -52.62
CA LEU A 67 -40.69 -60.17 -52.91
C LEU A 67 -41.28 -59.05 -53.76
N ALA A 68 -41.35 -57.85 -53.19
CA ALA A 68 -41.80 -56.64 -53.88
C ALA A 68 -40.64 -55.67 -54.04
N TYR A 69 -40.19 -55.45 -55.27
CA TYR A 69 -39.25 -54.38 -55.63
C TYR A 69 -40.05 -53.14 -56.02
N ASP A 70 -40.48 -52.39 -55.01
CA ASP A 70 -41.32 -51.18 -55.14
C ASP A 70 -40.56 -49.92 -54.71
N THR A 71 -41.19 -48.75 -54.89
CA THR A 71 -40.64 -47.47 -54.48
C THR A 71 -40.31 -47.45 -52.98
N ASP A 72 -41.17 -48.06 -52.14
CA ASP A 72 -40.95 -48.15 -50.70
C ASP A 72 -39.64 -48.89 -50.35
N PHE A 73 -39.31 -49.97 -51.08
CA PHE A 73 -38.06 -50.72 -50.88
C PHE A 73 -36.83 -49.90 -51.28
N ILE A 74 -36.91 -49.18 -52.40
CA ILE A 74 -35.83 -48.31 -52.90
C ILE A 74 -35.59 -47.18 -51.89
N ASP A 75 -36.65 -46.47 -51.49
CA ASP A 75 -36.58 -45.34 -50.55
C ASP A 75 -36.03 -45.78 -49.18
N ALA A 76 -36.34 -47.00 -48.73
CA ALA A 76 -35.92 -47.50 -47.43
C ALA A 76 -34.43 -47.92 -47.36
N ASN A 77 -33.82 -48.29 -48.49
CA ASN A 77 -32.49 -48.92 -48.51
C ASN A 77 -31.44 -48.19 -49.35
N PHE A 78 -31.86 -47.32 -50.26
CA PHE A 78 -30.99 -46.60 -51.18
C PHE A 78 -31.26 -45.10 -51.07
N SER A 79 -30.53 -44.45 -50.16
CA SER A 79 -30.50 -42.98 -50.08
C SER A 79 -29.20 -42.45 -50.69
N ASN A 80 -29.30 -41.46 -51.57
CA ASN A 80 -28.13 -40.74 -52.07
C ASN A 80 -27.50 -39.90 -50.95
N TYR A 81 -26.17 -39.92 -50.88
CA TYR A 81 -25.42 -38.93 -50.10
C TYR A 81 -25.66 -37.54 -50.68
N ASP A 82 -25.99 -36.57 -49.83
CA ASP A 82 -25.78 -35.17 -50.18
C ASP A 82 -24.25 -34.97 -50.37
N ASN A 83 -23.83 -34.78 -51.62
CA ASN A 83 -22.49 -34.37 -52.11
C ASN A 83 -21.43 -35.41 -52.53
N LEU A 84 -21.70 -36.71 -52.66
CA LEU A 84 -20.75 -37.64 -53.30
C LEU A 84 -21.44 -38.56 -54.32
N ALA A 85 -21.29 -38.24 -55.60
CA ALA A 85 -21.80 -39.06 -56.69
C ALA A 85 -21.07 -40.41 -56.77
N GLY A 86 -21.79 -41.52 -56.56
CA GLY A 86 -21.28 -42.89 -56.78
C GLY A 86 -20.99 -43.73 -55.54
N VAL A 87 -21.19 -43.21 -54.32
CA VAL A 87 -21.05 -43.99 -53.08
C VAL A 87 -22.43 -44.36 -52.54
N PHE A 88 -22.81 -45.63 -52.65
CA PHE A 88 -24.06 -46.18 -52.13
C PHE A 88 -23.81 -46.85 -50.79
N THR A 89 -24.44 -46.35 -49.72
CA THR A 89 -24.42 -47.04 -48.43
C THR A 89 -25.53 -48.07 -48.41
N VAL A 90 -25.16 -49.35 -48.36
CA VAL A 90 -26.11 -50.46 -48.27
C VAL A 90 -26.32 -50.77 -46.79
N CYS A 91 -27.58 -50.93 -46.37
CA CYS A 91 -28.10 -51.21 -45.02
C CYS A 91 -28.62 -49.98 -44.23
N LYS A 92 -29.89 -50.07 -43.84
CA LYS A 92 -30.64 -49.12 -42.99
C LYS A 92 -29.86 -48.64 -41.75
N THR A 93 -29.12 -49.53 -41.09
CA THR A 93 -28.35 -49.24 -39.86
C THR A 93 -27.26 -48.18 -40.07
N ASN A 94 -26.58 -48.18 -41.21
CA ASN A 94 -25.50 -47.22 -41.48
C ASN A 94 -26.04 -45.80 -41.76
N ILE A 95 -27.21 -45.72 -42.41
CA ILE A 95 -27.91 -44.45 -42.65
C ILE A 95 -28.38 -43.84 -41.32
N GLU A 96 -28.86 -44.65 -40.38
CA GLU A 96 -29.29 -44.18 -39.06
C GLU A 96 -28.12 -43.68 -38.20
N ILE A 97 -26.97 -44.38 -38.19
CA ILE A 97 -25.76 -43.93 -37.46
C ILE A 97 -25.25 -42.61 -38.03
N GLN A 98 -25.17 -42.47 -39.36
CA GLN A 98 -24.68 -41.24 -39.99
C GLN A 98 -25.60 -40.04 -39.68
N LYS A 99 -26.93 -40.21 -39.76
CA LYS A 99 -27.88 -39.17 -39.36
C LYS A 99 -27.67 -38.73 -37.91
N LYS A 100 -27.32 -39.66 -37.02
CA LYS A 100 -27.03 -39.35 -35.62
C LYS A 100 -25.73 -38.55 -35.47
N ILE A 101 -24.67 -38.89 -36.22
CA ILE A 101 -23.41 -38.13 -36.24
C ILE A 101 -23.63 -36.71 -36.77
N ASP A 102 -24.39 -36.56 -37.86
CA ASP A 102 -24.68 -35.25 -38.45
C ASP A 102 -25.48 -34.37 -37.48
N GLU A 103 -26.45 -34.94 -36.78
CA GLU A 103 -27.22 -34.24 -35.74
C GLU A 103 -26.34 -33.85 -34.53
N LEU A 104 -25.47 -34.75 -34.04
CA LEU A 104 -24.54 -34.43 -32.95
C LEU A 104 -23.53 -33.34 -33.35
N ASN A 105 -23.03 -33.35 -34.58
CA ASN A 105 -22.16 -32.29 -35.11
C ASN A 105 -22.91 -30.96 -35.23
N ARG A 106 -24.16 -30.97 -35.66
CA ARG A 106 -25.03 -29.78 -35.67
C ARG A 106 -25.24 -29.24 -34.26
N GLN A 107 -25.51 -30.09 -33.28
CA GLN A 107 -25.63 -29.68 -31.87
C GLN A 107 -24.34 -29.09 -31.33
N LYS A 108 -23.19 -29.69 -31.64
CA LYS A 108 -21.87 -29.15 -31.27
C LYS A 108 -21.62 -27.76 -31.85
N GLN A 109 -21.98 -27.55 -33.11
CA GLN A 109 -21.85 -26.23 -33.75
C GLN A 109 -22.73 -25.19 -33.05
N ILE A 110 -23.99 -25.51 -32.74
CA ILE A 110 -24.90 -24.64 -31.98
C ILE A 110 -24.31 -24.30 -30.60
N LYS A 111 -23.74 -25.28 -29.88
CA LYS A 111 -23.11 -25.05 -28.58
C LYS A 111 -21.90 -24.11 -28.69
N ARG A 112 -21.07 -24.26 -29.73
CA ARG A 112 -19.93 -23.37 -29.99
C ARG A 112 -20.37 -21.94 -30.26
N GLU A 113 -21.42 -21.76 -31.06
CA GLU A 113 -22.00 -20.45 -31.35
C GLU A 113 -22.56 -19.79 -30.08
N ASN A 114 -23.30 -20.54 -29.26
CA ASN A 114 -23.82 -20.04 -27.98
C ASN A 114 -22.70 -19.65 -26.99
N TYR A 115 -21.60 -20.41 -26.95
CA TYR A 115 -20.44 -20.08 -26.13
C TYR A 115 -19.79 -18.76 -26.58
N LEU A 116 -19.57 -18.58 -27.88
CA LEU A 116 -19.00 -17.36 -28.43
C LEU A 116 -19.91 -16.15 -28.21
N ALA A 117 -21.22 -16.32 -28.37
CA ALA A 117 -22.20 -15.28 -28.08
C ALA A 117 -22.15 -14.85 -26.60
N SER A 118 -22.11 -15.81 -25.67
CA SER A 118 -22.00 -15.54 -24.23
C SER A 118 -20.70 -14.81 -23.88
N LYS A 119 -19.57 -15.26 -24.45
CA LYS A 119 -18.26 -14.61 -24.27
C LYS A 119 -18.25 -13.17 -24.76
N ASN A 120 -18.77 -12.93 -25.97
CA ASN A 120 -18.88 -11.58 -26.54
C ASN A 120 -19.75 -10.67 -25.67
N LEU A 121 -20.82 -11.21 -25.05
CA LEU A 121 -21.67 -10.46 -24.14
C LEU A 121 -20.94 -10.10 -22.84
N ILE A 122 -20.15 -11.01 -22.26
CA ILE A 122 -19.28 -10.72 -21.11
C ILE A 122 -18.29 -9.59 -21.45
N ASP A 123 -17.60 -9.68 -22.60
CA ASP A 123 -16.65 -8.65 -23.03
C ASP A 123 -17.33 -7.28 -23.17
N LYS A 124 -18.57 -7.25 -23.70
CA LYS A 124 -19.39 -6.04 -23.77
C LYS A 124 -19.75 -5.49 -22.38
N ILE A 125 -20.19 -6.34 -21.46
CA ILE A 125 -20.51 -5.93 -20.08
C ILE A 125 -19.26 -5.38 -19.37
N GLN A 126 -18.08 -5.96 -19.62
CA GLN A 126 -16.82 -5.49 -19.04
C GLN A 126 -16.41 -4.10 -19.57
N GLN A 127 -16.66 -3.83 -20.86
CA GLN A 127 -16.53 -2.48 -21.42
C GLN A 127 -17.53 -1.51 -20.79
N GLU A 128 -18.79 -1.94 -20.58
CA GLU A 128 -19.81 -1.14 -19.90
C GLU A 128 -19.45 -0.85 -18.43
N LYS A 129 -18.82 -1.78 -17.70
CA LYS A 129 -18.28 -1.52 -16.35
C LYS A 129 -17.21 -0.43 -16.38
N SER A 130 -16.30 -0.50 -17.35
CA SER A 130 -15.22 0.49 -17.50
C SER A 130 -15.80 1.88 -17.84
N ALA A 131 -16.80 1.93 -18.72
CA ALA A 131 -17.56 3.15 -19.00
C ALA A 131 -18.30 3.67 -17.77
N ALA A 132 -18.95 2.81 -16.98
CA ALA A 132 -19.64 3.19 -15.75
C ALA A 132 -18.71 3.78 -14.69
N VAL A 133 -17.45 3.30 -14.60
CA VAL A 133 -16.42 3.91 -13.75
C VAL A 133 -16.07 5.31 -14.24
N ALA A 134 -15.85 5.49 -15.55
CA ALA A 134 -15.55 6.80 -16.13
C ALA A 134 -16.71 7.79 -15.96
N ASP A 135 -17.95 7.34 -16.19
CA ASP A 135 -19.18 8.10 -15.97
C ASP A 135 -19.28 8.54 -14.51
N TYR A 136 -19.11 7.61 -13.57
CA TYR A 136 -19.14 7.88 -12.13
C TYR A 136 -18.09 8.93 -11.73
N GLN A 137 -16.84 8.76 -12.19
CA GLN A 137 -15.75 9.69 -11.93
C GLN A 137 -16.06 11.09 -12.49
N ASN A 138 -16.61 11.17 -13.70
CA ASN A 138 -16.99 12.43 -14.34
C ASN A 138 -18.16 13.11 -13.62
N GLU A 139 -19.21 12.35 -13.28
CA GLU A 139 -20.41 12.86 -12.62
C GLU A 139 -20.09 13.37 -11.21
N CYS A 140 -19.30 12.61 -10.43
CA CYS A 140 -18.72 13.10 -9.17
C CYS A 140 -17.94 14.39 -9.37
N TRP A 141 -17.12 14.45 -10.43
CA TRP A 141 -16.25 15.58 -10.66
C TRP A 141 -17.02 16.85 -11.04
N GLN A 142 -18.06 16.73 -11.84
CA GLN A 142 -18.91 17.82 -12.31
C GLN A 142 -19.77 18.37 -11.17
N GLN A 143 -20.53 17.50 -10.48
CA GLN A 143 -21.49 17.93 -9.44
C GLN A 143 -20.82 18.62 -8.24
N THR A 144 -19.56 18.27 -7.94
CA THR A 144 -18.80 18.85 -6.82
C THR A 144 -17.90 20.03 -7.20
N SER A 145 -18.01 20.56 -8.44
CA SER A 145 -17.19 21.65 -8.97
C SER A 145 -17.06 22.85 -8.00
N ILE A 146 -18.18 23.36 -7.51
CA ILE A 146 -18.24 24.51 -6.61
C ILE A 146 -17.69 24.15 -5.22
N LEU A 147 -18.17 23.04 -4.64
CA LEU A 147 -17.75 22.56 -3.33
C LEU A 147 -16.23 22.32 -3.24
N ARG A 148 -15.61 21.80 -4.31
CA ARG A 148 -14.15 21.61 -4.36
C ARG A 148 -13.37 22.92 -4.40
N LYS A 149 -13.96 24.01 -4.91
CA LYS A 149 -13.33 25.35 -4.85
C LYS A 149 -13.39 25.88 -3.41
N ILE A 150 -14.55 25.78 -2.78
CA ILE A 150 -14.78 26.19 -1.38
C ILE A 150 -13.83 25.42 -0.45
N PHE A 151 -13.79 24.09 -0.55
CA PHE A 151 -13.00 23.23 0.33
C PHE A 151 -11.64 22.82 -0.28
N SER A 152 -11.03 23.71 -1.06
CA SER A 152 -9.79 23.41 -1.81
C SER A 152 -8.58 23.03 -0.92
N SER A 153 -8.53 23.57 0.30
CA SER A 153 -7.52 23.27 1.33
C SER A 153 -7.65 21.84 1.88
N VAL A 154 -8.87 21.32 1.94
CA VAL A 154 -9.22 20.02 2.53
C VAL A 154 -8.97 18.86 1.55
N ILE A 155 -9.23 19.09 0.25
CA ILE A 155 -9.03 18.07 -0.80
C ILE A 155 -7.58 17.96 -1.30
N THR A 156 -6.62 18.60 -0.62
CA THR A 156 -5.19 18.53 -0.97
C THR A 156 -4.70 17.08 -0.97
N GLY A 157 -4.07 16.65 -2.08
CA GLY A 157 -3.65 15.25 -2.30
C GLY A 157 -4.72 14.33 -2.94
N LYS A 158 -5.96 14.79 -3.10
CA LYS A 158 -7.07 14.05 -3.76
C LYS A 158 -7.69 14.83 -4.92
N ARG A 159 -6.85 15.56 -5.68
CA ARG A 159 -7.27 16.50 -6.73
C ARG A 159 -7.39 15.90 -8.14
N THR A 160 -7.40 14.57 -8.28
CA THR A 160 -7.69 13.90 -9.55
C THR A 160 -9.06 13.22 -9.49
N LYS A 161 -9.72 13.05 -10.64
CA LYS A 161 -11.05 12.39 -10.71
C LYS A 161 -11.06 11.02 -10.03
N ALA A 162 -10.04 10.21 -10.31
CA ALA A 162 -9.86 8.89 -9.73
C ALA A 162 -9.73 8.95 -8.20
N LEU A 163 -8.75 9.71 -7.68
CA LEU A 163 -8.50 9.77 -6.23
C LEU A 163 -9.65 10.39 -5.44
N PHE A 164 -10.32 11.39 -6.00
CA PHE A 164 -11.48 12.03 -5.39
C PHE A 164 -12.64 11.04 -5.28
N SER A 165 -13.04 10.44 -6.41
CA SER A 165 -14.18 9.51 -6.46
C SER A 165 -13.96 8.22 -5.66
N GLU A 166 -12.72 7.75 -5.55
CA GLU A 166 -12.35 6.64 -4.66
C GLU A 166 -12.54 7.02 -3.18
N GLN A 167 -12.17 8.24 -2.80
CA GLN A 167 -12.38 8.74 -1.44
C GLN A 167 -13.87 8.86 -1.10
N ILE A 168 -14.71 9.26 -2.07
CA ILE A 168 -16.17 9.30 -1.90
C ILE A 168 -16.73 7.92 -1.56
N LEU A 169 -16.26 6.85 -2.22
CA LEU A 169 -16.73 5.48 -1.94
C LEU A 169 -16.38 4.99 -0.53
N LYS A 170 -15.32 5.54 0.08
CA LYS A 170 -14.85 5.21 1.44
C LYS A 170 -15.51 6.06 2.53
N SER A 171 -16.18 7.13 2.14
CA SER A 171 -16.76 8.11 3.08
C SER A 171 -18.21 7.75 3.38
N VAL A 172 -18.64 7.94 4.63
CA VAL A 172 -20.02 7.71 5.05
C VAL A 172 -20.84 8.96 4.68
N PRO A 173 -21.92 8.85 3.90
CA PRO A 173 -22.75 10.01 3.58
C PRO A 173 -23.41 10.58 4.84
N ALA A 174 -23.17 11.87 5.14
CA ALA A 174 -23.86 12.59 6.19
C ALA A 174 -24.17 14.02 5.74
N GLU A 175 -25.36 14.50 6.10
CA GLU A 175 -25.77 15.87 5.82
C GLU A 175 -25.09 16.84 6.79
N HIS A 176 -24.60 17.96 6.25
CA HIS A 176 -23.91 19.00 7.00
C HIS A 176 -24.31 20.35 6.43
N ASP A 177 -24.33 21.39 7.27
CA ASP A 177 -24.57 22.76 6.81
C ASP A 177 -23.31 23.29 6.09
N ILE A 178 -23.46 23.69 4.83
CA ILE A 178 -22.34 24.15 4.00
C ILE A 178 -21.71 25.44 4.52
N SER A 179 -22.50 26.37 5.07
CA SER A 179 -22.03 27.65 5.59
C SER A 179 -21.29 27.47 6.91
N GLU A 180 -21.74 26.55 7.76
CA GLU A 180 -21.01 26.15 8.96
C GLU A 180 -19.66 25.52 8.59
N LEU A 181 -19.64 24.57 7.65
CA LEU A 181 -18.40 23.93 7.18
C LEU A 181 -17.41 24.94 6.59
N GLU A 182 -17.87 25.88 5.77
CA GLU A 182 -17.02 26.93 5.18
C GLU A 182 -16.40 27.84 6.26
N SER A 183 -17.20 28.25 7.24
CA SER A 183 -16.73 29.06 8.38
C SER A 183 -15.66 28.32 9.21
N VAL A 184 -15.89 27.04 9.49
CA VAL A 184 -14.94 26.18 10.23
C VAL A 184 -13.65 26.01 9.43
N VAL A 185 -13.70 25.78 8.12
CA VAL A 185 -12.51 25.65 7.28
C VAL A 185 -11.66 26.91 7.30
N ASN A 186 -12.28 28.07 7.10
CA ASN A 186 -11.56 29.35 7.11
C ASN A 186 -10.88 29.61 8.46
N THR A 187 -11.54 29.24 9.56
CA THR A 187 -11.02 29.40 10.92
C THR A 187 -9.85 28.44 11.21
N VAL A 188 -10.00 27.16 10.87
CA VAL A 188 -9.06 26.10 11.29
C VAL A 188 -7.85 26.01 10.34
N PHE A 189 -8.01 26.35 9.07
CA PHE A 189 -6.94 26.27 8.05
C PHE A 189 -6.25 27.61 7.76
N GLY A 190 -6.67 28.71 8.40
CA GLY A 190 -6.12 30.06 8.17
C GLY A 190 -4.83 30.42 8.94
N GLY A 191 -4.32 29.55 9.83
CA GLY A 191 -3.17 29.85 10.70
C GLY A 191 -1.95 28.92 10.53
N ASP A 192 -0.78 29.41 10.96
CA ASP A 192 0.48 28.65 11.05
C ASP A 192 0.38 27.55 12.12
N ASP A 193 0.62 26.30 11.71
CA ASP A 193 0.58 25.12 12.58
C ASP A 193 1.97 24.61 13.00
N LYS A 194 3.01 25.45 12.82
CA LYS A 194 4.37 25.14 13.30
C LYS A 194 4.39 24.96 14.82
N ARG A 195 4.85 23.78 15.22
CA ARG A 195 5.23 23.46 16.61
C ARG A 195 6.68 23.82 16.85
N TYR A 196 6.96 24.30 18.05
CA TYR A 196 8.31 24.61 18.50
C TYR A 196 8.77 23.59 19.54
N SER A 197 10.06 23.28 19.52
CA SER A 197 10.66 22.37 20.50
C SER A 197 10.91 23.08 21.83
N ARG A 198 10.83 22.35 22.94
CA ARG A 198 11.16 22.88 24.26
C ARG A 198 12.64 23.23 24.37
N TYR A 199 12.92 24.34 25.05
CA TYR A 199 14.26 24.75 25.43
C TYR A 199 14.82 23.76 26.44
N GLN A 200 16.06 23.35 26.22
CA GLN A 200 16.79 22.42 27.08
C GLN A 200 17.38 23.16 28.27
N LYS A 201 17.21 22.60 29.46
CA LYS A 201 17.96 23.03 30.64
C LYS A 201 19.37 22.49 30.56
N ALA A 202 20.34 23.29 31.00
CA ALA A 202 21.67 22.79 31.26
C ALA A 202 21.64 21.71 32.35
N ARG A 203 22.59 20.77 32.30
CA ARG A 203 22.82 19.84 33.41
C ARG A 203 23.07 20.64 34.68
N ARG A 204 22.55 20.17 35.82
CA ARG A 204 22.87 20.77 37.12
C ARG A 204 24.37 20.57 37.38
N VAL A 205 25.12 21.65 37.28
CA VAL A 205 26.54 21.73 37.56
C VAL A 205 26.71 22.71 38.71
N THR A 206 27.39 22.27 39.76
CA THR A 206 27.78 23.12 40.88
C THR A 206 29.29 23.11 40.95
N TYR A 207 29.93 24.23 40.60
CA TYR A 207 31.39 24.29 40.51
C TYR A 207 32.07 23.97 41.85
N ALA A 208 31.40 24.26 42.97
CA ALA A 208 31.89 23.97 44.31
C ALA A 208 32.00 22.46 44.61
N SER A 209 31.36 21.61 43.80
CA SER A 209 31.44 20.14 43.93
C SER A 209 32.63 19.54 43.18
N PHE A 210 33.34 20.33 42.37
CA PHE A 210 34.44 19.80 41.58
C PHE A 210 35.70 19.58 42.42
N PRO A 211 36.43 18.47 42.19
CA PRO A 211 37.70 18.21 42.89
C PRO A 211 38.70 19.35 42.68
N GLY A 212 39.31 19.81 43.77
CA GLY A 212 40.30 20.90 43.76
C GLY A 212 39.71 22.32 43.89
N TYR A 213 38.38 22.46 44.00
CA TYR A 213 37.76 23.76 44.26
C TYR A 213 38.12 24.33 45.64
N ASP A 214 38.21 23.49 46.68
CA ASP A 214 38.54 23.90 48.05
C ASP A 214 39.90 24.63 48.13
N LEU A 215 40.84 24.24 47.27
CA LEU A 215 42.17 24.84 47.15
C LEU A 215 42.15 26.29 46.66
N MET A 216 41.07 26.75 46.03
CA MET A 216 40.91 28.14 45.61
C MET A 216 40.87 29.10 46.81
N SER A 217 40.34 28.64 47.95
CA SER A 217 40.18 29.41 49.18
C SER A 217 41.39 29.33 50.13
N ARG A 218 42.37 28.47 49.84
CA ARG A 218 43.51 28.17 50.71
C ARG A 218 44.79 28.80 50.16
N SER A 219 45.64 29.37 51.00
CA SER A 219 47.00 29.72 50.59
C SER A 219 47.85 28.44 50.47
N ILE A 220 48.46 28.21 49.30
CA ILE A 220 49.31 27.05 49.05
C ILE A 220 50.76 27.50 49.14
N VAL A 221 51.41 27.10 50.22
CA VAL A 221 52.83 27.34 50.51
C VAL A 221 53.51 26.01 50.77
N SER A 222 54.82 25.96 50.50
CA SER A 222 55.62 24.78 50.83
C SER A 222 55.63 24.51 52.33
N SER A 223 55.58 23.23 52.72
CA SER A 223 55.71 22.81 54.11
C SER A 223 57.17 22.67 54.56
N SER A 224 58.12 22.84 53.64
CA SER A 224 59.56 22.75 53.92
C SER A 224 60.04 23.82 54.89
N GLU A 225 60.79 23.38 55.90
CA GLU A 225 61.39 24.20 56.96
C GLU A 225 62.90 24.47 56.70
N THR A 226 63.34 24.37 55.44
CA THR A 226 64.73 24.71 55.11
C THR A 226 64.94 26.23 55.18
N ILE A 227 66.17 26.64 55.53
CA ILE A 227 66.57 28.06 55.59
C ILE A 227 66.24 28.79 54.26
N PHE A 228 66.44 28.10 53.14
CA PHE A 228 66.10 28.61 51.81
C PHE A 228 64.59 28.81 51.62
N SER A 229 63.77 27.84 52.04
CA SER A 229 62.30 27.94 51.97
C SER A 229 61.76 29.07 52.85
N ASP A 230 62.30 29.24 54.06
CA ASP A 230 61.94 30.32 54.97
C ASP A 230 62.31 31.69 54.41
N PHE A 231 63.51 31.81 53.84
CA PHE A 231 63.98 33.04 53.22
C PHE A 231 63.09 33.47 52.05
N ILE A 232 62.79 32.56 51.12
CA ILE A 232 61.97 32.88 49.95
C ILE A 232 60.51 33.15 50.32
N ARG A 233 59.98 32.46 51.35
CA ARG A 233 58.64 32.72 51.90
C ARG A 233 58.55 34.09 52.56
N ALA A 234 59.56 34.47 53.36
CA ALA A 234 59.63 35.78 53.99
C ALA A 234 59.69 36.94 52.98
N LEU A 235 60.30 36.70 51.81
CA LEU A 235 60.33 37.65 50.69
C LEU A 235 59.04 37.67 49.85
N ASN A 236 58.08 36.78 50.14
CA ASN A 236 56.93 36.53 49.27
C ASN A 236 57.33 36.27 47.80
N ALA A 237 58.46 35.58 47.61
CA ALA A 237 59.11 35.38 46.32
C ALA A 237 59.02 33.94 45.81
N THR A 238 58.26 33.07 46.49
CA THR A 238 58.15 31.64 46.17
C THR A 238 57.79 31.39 44.70
N ASP A 239 56.82 32.12 44.18
CA ASP A 239 56.41 32.01 42.79
C ASP A 239 57.47 32.52 41.82
N TRP A 240 58.09 33.65 42.13
CA TRP A 240 59.18 34.21 41.33
C TRP A 240 60.36 33.23 41.23
N VAL A 241 60.76 32.61 42.35
CA VAL A 241 61.81 31.58 42.39
C VAL A 241 61.40 30.35 41.59
N ARG A 242 60.15 29.89 41.72
CA ARG A 242 59.63 28.73 40.97
C ARG A 242 59.68 28.95 39.47
N HIS A 243 59.20 30.12 39.01
CA HIS A 243 59.22 30.52 37.60
C HIS A 243 60.65 30.67 37.09
N GLY A 244 61.51 31.34 37.86
CA GLY A 244 62.93 31.52 37.53
C GLY A 244 63.66 30.18 37.39
N TYR A 245 63.51 29.29 38.38
CA TYR A 245 64.07 27.95 38.33
C TYR A 245 63.59 27.21 37.08
N THR A 246 62.27 27.03 36.92
CA THR A 246 61.68 26.30 35.78
C THR A 246 62.16 26.83 34.42
N HIS A 247 62.41 28.14 34.29
CA HIS A 247 62.86 28.74 33.05
C HIS A 247 64.35 28.50 32.73
N PHE A 248 65.20 28.41 33.77
CA PHE A 248 66.66 28.37 33.62
C PHE A 248 67.30 27.01 33.96
N THR A 249 66.57 26.08 34.59
CA THR A 249 67.08 24.74 34.94
C THR A 249 67.71 24.04 33.74
N GLY A 250 68.89 23.46 33.93
CA GLY A 250 69.64 22.72 32.89
C GLY A 250 70.33 23.59 31.83
N ARG A 251 70.24 24.93 31.91
CA ARG A 251 70.81 25.86 30.91
C ARG A 251 71.96 26.73 31.41
N THR A 252 72.27 26.70 32.70
CA THR A 252 73.20 27.65 33.33
C THR A 252 74.58 27.07 33.67
N ASN A 253 74.85 25.80 33.34
CA ASN A 253 76.11 25.11 33.66
C ASN A 253 76.55 25.30 35.13
N GLY A 254 75.60 25.21 36.07
CA GLY A 254 75.87 25.35 37.50
C GLY A 254 76.17 26.77 37.97
N LYS A 255 75.87 27.80 37.18
CA LYS A 255 76.01 29.21 37.55
C LYS A 255 74.65 29.88 37.76
N CYS A 256 74.62 30.91 38.61
CA CYS A 256 73.44 31.76 38.79
C CYS A 256 73.21 32.62 37.53
N PRO A 257 72.00 32.63 36.94
CA PRO A 257 71.72 33.41 35.73
C PRO A 257 71.74 34.94 35.95
N TYR A 258 71.74 35.41 37.21
CA TYR A 258 71.73 36.83 37.55
C TYR A 258 73.13 37.37 37.88
N CYS A 259 73.86 36.71 38.79
CA CYS A 259 75.19 37.18 39.24
C CYS A 259 76.37 36.37 38.68
N GLN A 260 76.10 35.29 37.93
CA GLN A 260 77.10 34.39 37.32
C GLN A 260 78.02 33.63 38.29
N GLN A 261 77.80 33.75 39.60
CA GLN A 261 78.50 32.95 40.61
C GLN A 261 78.15 31.47 40.49
N LYS A 262 79.09 30.60 40.86
CA LYS A 262 78.85 29.15 40.95
C LYS A 262 77.80 28.88 42.03
N LEU A 263 76.78 28.09 41.70
CA LEU A 263 75.74 27.69 42.64
C LEU A 263 76.30 26.66 43.66
N PRO A 264 75.77 26.63 44.89
CA PRO A 264 76.10 25.59 45.88
C PRO A 264 75.82 24.18 45.34
N GLU A 265 76.60 23.19 45.78
CA GLU A 265 76.44 21.79 45.34
C GLU A 265 75.07 21.21 45.71
N ASN A 266 74.48 21.66 46.82
CA ASN A 266 73.16 21.26 47.30
C ASN A 266 72.00 22.13 46.77
N PHE A 267 72.25 23.10 45.88
CA PHE A 267 71.22 24.04 45.40
C PHE A 267 69.99 23.35 44.79
N GLU A 268 70.20 22.30 43.99
CA GLU A 268 69.11 21.54 43.37
C GLU A 268 68.24 20.82 44.43
N GLN A 269 68.88 20.34 45.50
CA GLN A 269 68.16 19.74 46.63
C GLN A 269 67.38 20.81 47.40
N GLU A 270 67.99 21.97 47.70
CA GLU A 270 67.31 23.08 48.39
C GLU A 270 66.10 23.61 47.62
N ILE A 271 66.21 23.71 46.29
CA ILE A 271 65.09 24.09 45.42
C ILE A 271 64.02 22.99 45.40
N SER A 272 64.41 21.72 45.28
CA SER A 272 63.46 20.60 45.29
C SER A 272 62.70 20.52 46.61
N ASP A 273 63.40 20.69 47.74
CA ASP A 273 62.82 20.71 49.08
C ASP A 273 61.90 21.92 49.25
N CYS A 274 62.23 23.08 48.66
CA CYS A 274 61.36 24.25 48.65
C CYS A 274 60.03 24.03 47.91
N PHE A 275 59.93 23.03 47.02
CA PHE A 275 58.70 22.66 46.32
C PHE A 275 58.37 21.17 46.56
N ASP A 276 57.96 20.87 47.80
CA ASP A 276 57.65 19.51 48.25
C ASP A 276 56.53 18.81 47.43
N SER A 277 56.29 17.53 47.74
CA SER A 277 55.27 16.73 47.06
C SER A 277 53.86 17.29 47.22
N GLN A 278 53.51 17.79 48.40
CA GLN A 278 52.18 18.34 48.69
C GLN A 278 51.91 19.61 47.86
N TYR A 279 52.88 20.51 47.77
CA TYR A 279 52.80 21.72 46.95
C TYR A 279 52.57 21.38 45.48
N LYS A 280 53.30 20.38 44.95
CA LYS A 280 53.15 19.91 43.57
C LYS A 280 51.79 19.25 43.33
N GLU A 281 51.31 18.44 44.27
CA GLU A 281 50.01 17.77 44.20
C GLU A 281 48.85 18.78 44.24
N ASP A 282 48.91 19.79 45.11
CA ASP A 282 47.90 20.83 45.21
C ASP A 282 47.81 21.65 43.92
N ILE A 283 48.96 22.01 43.31
CA ILE A 283 48.96 22.69 42.00
C ILE A 283 48.36 21.79 40.91
N ALA A 284 48.74 20.52 40.88
CA ALA A 284 48.19 19.56 39.91
C ALA A 284 46.67 19.41 40.07
N ALA A 285 46.17 19.42 41.31
CA ALA A 285 44.74 19.40 41.62
C ALA A 285 44.03 20.65 41.11
N ILE A 286 44.61 21.86 41.26
CA ILE A 286 44.02 23.10 40.71
C ILE A 286 44.04 23.08 39.17
N VAL A 287 45.10 22.57 38.54
CA VAL A 287 45.15 22.41 37.07
C VAL A 287 44.03 21.48 36.59
N LYS A 288 43.83 20.35 37.28
CA LYS A 288 42.74 19.41 36.99
C LYS A 288 41.37 20.06 37.21
N PHE A 289 41.19 20.82 38.29
CA PHE A 289 39.98 21.59 38.56
C PHE A 289 39.67 22.56 37.41
N ARG A 290 40.66 23.33 36.93
CA ARG A 290 40.52 24.24 35.79
C ARG A 290 39.99 23.55 34.54
N ASP A 291 40.55 22.39 34.22
CA ASP A 291 40.24 21.68 32.98
C ASP A 291 38.84 21.04 33.04
N ILE A 292 38.44 20.49 34.20
CA ILE A 292 37.07 20.02 34.46
C ILE A 292 36.08 21.19 34.38
N TYR A 293 36.35 22.28 35.10
CA TYR A 293 35.51 23.47 35.11
C TYR A 293 35.29 24.02 33.69
N ARG A 294 36.37 24.13 32.89
CA ARG A 294 36.27 24.58 31.49
C ARG A 294 35.36 23.65 30.69
N SER A 295 35.61 22.35 30.70
CA SER A 295 34.88 21.39 29.87
C SER A 295 33.38 21.37 30.21
N GLU A 296 33.04 21.34 31.50
CA GLU A 296 31.65 21.34 31.97
C GLU A 296 30.94 22.65 31.62
N MET A 297 31.57 23.80 31.87
CA MET A 297 30.94 25.10 31.60
C MET A 297 30.79 25.37 30.09
N GLU A 298 31.75 24.97 29.26
CA GLU A 298 31.60 25.05 27.80
C GLU A 298 30.44 24.17 27.30
N SER A 299 30.28 22.98 27.87
CA SER A 299 29.14 22.10 27.54
C SER A 299 27.80 22.74 27.89
N VAL A 300 27.70 23.31 29.10
CA VAL A 300 26.54 24.05 29.58
C VAL A 300 26.20 25.22 28.65
N ILE A 301 27.19 26.05 28.28
CA ILE A 301 27.00 27.21 27.41
C ILE A 301 26.49 26.77 26.03
N ARG A 302 27.09 25.72 25.43
CA ARG A 302 26.64 25.18 24.14
C ARG A 302 25.19 24.70 24.17
N THR A 303 24.77 23.99 25.22
CA THR A 303 23.36 23.57 25.37
C THR A 303 22.42 24.77 25.38
N LEU A 304 22.78 25.82 26.12
CA LEU A 304 21.95 27.03 26.22
C LEU A 304 21.96 27.85 24.93
N GLU A 305 23.05 27.87 24.18
CA GLU A 305 23.13 28.52 22.86
C GLU A 305 22.23 27.84 21.82
N ASN A 306 22.22 26.51 21.80
CA ASN A 306 21.43 25.74 20.84
C ASN A 306 19.92 25.97 20.96
N ASN A 307 19.43 26.38 22.13
CA ASN A 307 18.04 26.76 22.32
C ASN A 307 17.59 27.93 21.42
N LEU A 308 18.52 28.75 20.92
CA LEU A 308 18.20 29.93 20.12
C LEU A 308 18.02 29.63 18.62
N TYR A 309 18.34 28.42 18.14
CA TYR A 309 18.37 28.09 16.71
C TYR A 309 16.98 28.10 16.04
N ASP A 310 15.96 27.55 16.71
CA ASP A 310 14.56 27.50 16.22
C ASP A 310 13.61 28.07 17.28
N SER A 311 13.86 29.33 17.64
CA SER A 311 13.09 30.03 18.67
C SER A 311 11.68 30.35 18.17
N MET A 312 10.69 30.19 19.05
CA MET A 312 9.32 30.68 18.79
C MET A 312 9.35 32.22 18.69
N PRO A 313 8.88 32.84 17.58
CA PRO A 313 8.98 34.29 17.35
C PRO A 313 8.35 35.15 18.45
N GLU A 314 7.32 34.64 19.11
CA GLU A 314 6.58 35.33 20.17
C GLU A 314 7.34 35.38 21.51
N LEU A 315 8.43 34.63 21.67
CA LEU A 315 9.25 34.67 22.89
C LEU A 315 10.15 35.91 22.89
N ASP A 316 10.09 36.71 23.95
CA ASP A 316 11.09 37.74 24.22
C ASP A 316 12.40 37.10 24.70
N THR A 317 13.29 36.84 23.75
CA THR A 317 14.57 36.18 24.00
C THR A 317 15.65 37.11 24.56
N GLU A 318 15.42 38.42 24.70
CA GLU A 318 16.47 39.36 25.11
C GLU A 318 16.95 39.10 26.54
N PHE A 319 16.02 38.82 27.46
CA PHE A 319 16.39 38.47 28.84
C PHE A 319 17.20 37.17 28.90
N TYR A 320 16.86 36.18 28.08
CA TYR A 320 17.60 34.91 27.99
C TYR A 320 19.02 35.13 27.44
N LYS A 321 19.16 35.91 26.37
CA LYS A 321 20.46 36.26 25.77
C LYS A 321 21.34 37.03 26.75
N ALA A 322 20.76 37.95 27.53
CA ALA A 322 21.48 38.71 28.55
C ALA A 322 22.04 37.78 29.64
N LYS A 323 21.23 36.83 30.14
CA LYS A 323 21.69 35.83 31.12
C LYS A 323 22.78 34.92 30.56
N LEU A 324 22.65 34.48 29.30
CA LEU A 324 23.68 33.69 28.63
C LEU A 324 25.00 34.47 28.50
N LYS A 325 24.95 35.77 28.21
CA LYS A 325 26.13 36.64 28.21
C LYS A 325 26.76 36.74 29.59
N MET A 326 25.97 37.01 30.63
CA MET A 326 26.45 37.05 32.02
C MET A 326 27.16 35.75 32.43
N LEU A 327 26.60 34.60 32.03
CA LEU A 327 27.22 33.30 32.28
C LEU A 327 28.59 33.17 31.59
N ARG A 328 28.69 33.56 30.30
CA ARG A 328 29.98 33.52 29.57
C ARG A 328 31.04 34.41 30.22
N ASP A 329 30.64 35.62 30.63
CA ASP A 329 31.53 36.58 31.28
C ASP A 329 32.02 36.03 32.63
N ALA A 330 31.11 35.51 33.47
CA ALA A 330 31.46 34.88 34.74
C ALA A 330 32.39 33.67 34.58
N VAL A 331 32.13 32.80 33.58
CA VAL A 331 33.00 31.65 33.27
C VAL A 331 34.40 32.10 32.84
N THR A 332 34.48 33.17 32.03
CA THR A 332 35.76 33.75 31.58
C THR A 332 36.56 34.29 32.76
N ILE A 333 35.91 35.06 33.65
CA ILE A 333 36.54 35.59 34.87
C ILE A 333 37.01 34.45 35.76
N ASN A 334 36.20 33.41 35.95
CA ASN A 334 36.57 32.25 36.76
C ASN A 334 37.79 31.53 36.20
N LEU A 335 37.85 31.28 34.89
CA LEU A 335 39.01 30.67 34.25
C LEU A 335 40.28 31.53 34.40
N GLN A 336 40.17 32.86 34.35
CA GLN A 336 41.28 33.77 34.62
C GLN A 336 41.75 33.66 36.08
N ARG A 337 40.83 33.71 37.05
CA ARG A 337 41.15 33.58 38.49
C ARG A 337 41.80 32.24 38.82
N ILE A 338 41.29 31.14 38.27
CA ILE A 338 41.90 29.80 38.42
C ILE A 338 43.30 29.78 37.80
N SER A 339 43.49 30.39 36.63
CA SER A 339 44.80 30.45 35.97
C SER A 339 45.81 31.30 36.76
N SER A 340 45.37 32.42 37.34
CA SER A 340 46.20 33.24 38.23
C SER A 340 46.57 32.48 39.50
N LYS A 341 45.62 31.76 40.11
CA LYS A 341 45.86 30.89 41.27
C LYS A 341 46.91 29.79 41.00
N ILE A 342 46.96 29.24 39.79
CA ILE A 342 48.02 28.28 39.39
C ILE A 342 49.39 28.96 39.30
N LYS A 343 49.43 30.19 38.76
CA LYS A 343 50.66 30.99 38.63
C LYS A 343 51.17 31.51 39.96
N GLU A 344 50.26 31.78 40.90
CA GLU A 344 50.53 32.35 42.23
C GLU A 344 49.75 31.59 43.32
N PRO A 345 50.14 30.34 43.68
CA PRO A 345 49.40 29.45 44.58
C PRO A 345 49.27 29.96 46.01
N ALA A 346 50.12 30.91 46.43
CA ALA A 346 49.99 31.55 47.74
C ALA A 346 48.75 32.48 47.83
N THR A 347 48.23 32.97 46.70
CA THR A 347 47.06 33.86 46.65
C THR A 347 45.76 33.11 46.95
N ILE A 348 44.72 33.81 47.37
CA ILE A 348 43.37 33.26 47.51
C ILE A 348 42.49 33.83 46.40
N ALA A 349 41.59 33.02 45.85
CA ALA A 349 40.69 33.45 44.79
C ALA A 349 39.26 32.93 45.02
N SER A 350 38.28 33.84 44.91
CA SER A 350 36.85 33.50 44.88
C SER A 350 36.36 33.46 43.44
N LEU A 351 35.46 32.54 43.13
CA LEU A 351 34.82 32.46 41.82
C LEU A 351 33.52 33.27 41.80
N GLU A 352 33.18 33.80 40.63
CA GLU A 352 31.85 34.31 40.30
C GLU A 352 30.81 33.19 40.44
N ASP A 353 29.65 33.53 40.99
CA ASP A 353 28.56 32.60 41.26
C ASP A 353 27.80 32.26 39.96
N THR A 354 28.29 31.23 39.26
CA THR A 354 27.62 30.70 38.08
C THR A 354 26.38 29.89 38.41
N ASP A 355 26.26 29.37 39.64
CA ASP A 355 25.14 28.53 40.06
C ASP A 355 23.84 29.33 40.13
N SER A 356 23.89 30.55 40.69
CA SER A 356 22.76 31.47 40.69
C SER A 356 22.35 31.90 39.28
N ILE A 357 23.31 32.18 38.40
CA ILE A 357 23.03 32.53 36.99
C ILE A 357 22.34 31.36 36.27
N LEU A 358 22.78 30.13 36.51
CA LEU A 358 22.18 28.93 35.92
C LEU A 358 20.78 28.66 36.46
N LEU A 359 20.55 28.88 37.77
CA LEU A 359 19.24 28.76 38.39
C LEU A 359 18.24 29.75 37.78
N GLU A 360 18.63 31.03 37.68
CA GLU A 360 17.82 32.07 37.07
C GLU A 360 17.55 31.79 35.58
N THR A 361 18.55 31.33 34.85
CA THR A 361 18.39 30.91 33.43
C THR A 361 17.41 29.75 33.32
N GLY A 362 17.48 28.79 34.25
CA GLY A 362 16.53 27.68 34.34
C GLY A 362 15.08 28.13 34.52
N ALA A 363 14.85 29.16 35.34
CA ALA A 363 13.52 29.74 35.54
C ALA A 363 13.00 30.47 34.29
N VAL A 364 13.88 31.10 33.50
CA VAL A 364 13.51 31.67 32.18
C VAL A 364 13.08 30.55 31.22
N ILE A 365 13.86 29.47 31.17
CA ILE A 365 13.55 28.29 30.35
C ILE A 365 12.20 27.69 30.73
N ASP A 366 11.87 27.61 32.02
CA ASP A 366 10.56 27.12 32.47
C ASP A 366 9.41 27.99 31.97
N ARG A 367 9.56 29.32 32.01
CA ARG A 367 8.55 30.24 31.48
C ARG A 367 8.38 30.10 29.97
N PHE A 368 9.48 30.07 29.21
CA PHE A 368 9.42 29.87 27.76
C PHE A 368 8.79 28.53 27.39
N ASN A 369 9.15 27.46 28.09
CA ASN A 369 8.58 26.15 27.86
C ASN A 369 7.08 26.11 28.16
N ALA A 370 6.59 26.83 29.17
CA ALA A 370 5.16 26.95 29.43
C ALA A 370 4.41 27.62 28.27
N GLU A 371 4.99 28.66 27.65
CA GLU A 371 4.39 29.32 26.48
C GLU A 371 4.43 28.45 25.23
N ILE A 372 5.56 27.77 24.98
CA ILE A 372 5.70 26.79 23.90
C ILE A 372 4.66 25.66 24.06
N ASP A 373 4.53 25.10 25.25
CA ASP A 373 3.57 24.03 25.54
C ASP A 373 2.12 24.53 25.34
N ARG A 374 1.81 25.76 25.78
CA ARG A 374 0.50 26.38 25.56
C ARG A 374 0.17 26.50 24.07
N ARG A 375 1.10 27.01 23.25
CA ARG A 375 0.93 27.09 21.79
C ARG A 375 0.78 25.71 21.17
N ASN A 376 1.67 24.78 21.51
CA ASN A 376 1.66 23.42 20.96
C ASN A 376 0.35 22.67 21.29
N ASN A 377 -0.22 22.91 22.47
CA ASN A 377 -1.53 22.39 22.86
C ASN A 377 -2.66 23.00 22.03
N ILE A 378 -2.68 24.31 21.84
CA ILE A 378 -3.64 24.99 20.93
C ILE A 378 -3.55 24.41 19.52
N ILE A 379 -2.34 24.21 19.00
CA ILE A 379 -2.10 23.60 17.68
C ILE A 379 -2.55 22.13 17.66
N SER A 380 -2.38 21.39 18.75
CA SER A 380 -2.87 20.00 18.88
C SER A 380 -4.39 19.94 18.75
N ASP A 381 -5.10 20.86 19.40
CA ASP A 381 -6.55 20.97 19.27
C ASP A 381 -6.98 21.41 17.87
N ILE A 382 -6.24 22.33 17.25
CA ILE A 382 -6.44 22.70 15.84
C ILE A 382 -6.24 21.48 14.93
N LYS A 383 -5.26 20.61 15.18
CA LYS A 383 -5.06 19.38 14.39
C LYS A 383 -6.26 18.43 14.51
N ASN A 384 -6.76 18.22 15.73
CA ASN A 384 -7.95 17.40 15.96
C ASN A 384 -9.17 18.00 15.26
N LYS A 385 -9.34 19.33 15.34
CA LYS A 385 -10.37 20.08 14.62
C LYS A 385 -10.19 20.00 13.09
N LYS A 386 -8.96 20.09 12.56
CA LYS A 386 -8.64 19.90 11.13
C LYS A 386 -9.07 18.51 10.68
N ASN A 387 -8.74 17.47 11.44
CA ASN A 387 -9.11 16.09 11.09
C ASN A 387 -10.63 15.88 11.14
N LYS A 388 -11.30 16.39 12.19
CA LYS A 388 -12.75 16.34 12.30
C LYS A 388 -13.43 17.07 11.13
N CYS A 389 -13.03 18.31 10.86
CA CYS A 389 -13.52 19.11 9.75
C CYS A 389 -13.28 18.44 8.38
N LYS A 390 -12.10 17.83 8.16
CA LYS A 390 -11.83 17.04 6.94
C LYS A 390 -12.83 15.90 6.79
N ASN A 391 -13.11 15.16 7.86
CA ASN A 391 -14.06 14.05 7.82
C ASN A 391 -15.47 14.55 7.49
N GLU A 392 -15.96 15.57 8.19
CA GLU A 392 -17.30 16.16 7.96
C GLU A 392 -17.47 16.65 6.51
N ILE A 393 -16.43 17.24 5.91
CA ILE A 393 -16.46 17.66 4.50
C ILE A 393 -16.50 16.47 3.54
N TRP A 394 -15.76 15.40 3.81
CA TRP A 394 -15.83 14.18 3.00
C TRP A 394 -17.19 13.47 3.13
N GLU A 395 -17.77 13.47 4.32
CA GLU A 395 -19.13 12.99 4.55
C GLU A 395 -20.16 13.83 3.79
N TYR A 396 -20.00 15.16 3.77
CA TYR A 396 -20.86 16.07 3.01
C TYR A 396 -20.73 15.86 1.50
N PHE A 397 -19.51 15.72 0.96
CA PHE A 397 -19.32 15.36 -0.44
C PHE A 397 -20.01 14.02 -0.78
N ALA A 398 -19.92 13.02 0.10
CA ALA A 398 -20.56 11.73 -0.10
C ALA A 398 -22.09 11.82 -0.01
N PHE A 399 -22.63 12.71 0.83
CA PHE A 399 -24.06 13.00 0.89
C PHE A 399 -24.58 13.65 -0.39
N VAL A 400 -23.90 14.68 -0.90
CA VAL A 400 -24.26 15.34 -2.16
C VAL A 400 -24.21 14.35 -3.33
N LEU A 401 -23.26 13.43 -3.30
CA LEU A 401 -23.07 12.41 -4.35
C LEU A 401 -23.81 11.09 -4.09
N LYS A 402 -24.68 11.00 -3.08
CA LYS A 402 -25.30 9.73 -2.65
C LYS A 402 -26.05 9.02 -3.77
N ASP A 403 -26.75 9.76 -4.62
CA ASP A 403 -27.51 9.21 -5.74
C ASP A 403 -26.60 8.77 -6.89
N VAL A 404 -25.52 9.51 -7.13
CA VAL A 404 -24.47 9.14 -8.10
C VAL A 404 -23.78 7.84 -7.66
N VAL A 405 -23.43 7.73 -6.37
CA VAL A 405 -22.85 6.52 -5.78
C VAL A 405 -23.84 5.34 -5.85
N LYS A 406 -25.11 5.57 -5.52
CA LYS A 406 -26.16 4.53 -5.61
C LYS A 406 -26.34 4.03 -7.03
N LYS A 407 -26.44 4.93 -8.01
CA LYS A 407 -26.52 4.60 -9.44
C LYS A 407 -25.31 3.79 -9.90
N TYR A 408 -24.10 4.21 -9.53
CA TYR A 408 -22.86 3.49 -9.85
C TYR A 408 -22.86 2.08 -9.23
N ARG A 409 -23.14 1.95 -7.93
CA ARG A 409 -23.20 0.65 -7.23
C ARG A 409 -24.23 -0.29 -7.86
N ASN A 410 -25.40 0.22 -8.23
CA ASN A 410 -26.44 -0.58 -8.90
C ASN A 410 -25.98 -1.08 -10.29
N ARG A 411 -25.35 -0.22 -11.11
CA ARG A 411 -24.79 -0.63 -12.41
C ARG A 411 -23.71 -1.70 -12.24
N MET A 412 -22.82 -1.53 -11.26
CA MET A 412 -21.76 -2.50 -10.96
C MET A 412 -22.32 -3.84 -10.48
N ALA A 413 -23.27 -3.83 -9.54
CA ALA A 413 -23.89 -5.05 -9.03
C ALA A 413 -24.67 -5.80 -10.11
N LYS A 414 -25.39 -5.09 -10.98
CA LYS A 414 -26.09 -5.70 -12.11
C LYS A 414 -25.10 -6.34 -13.09
N ALA A 415 -24.05 -5.62 -13.48
CA ALA A 415 -23.01 -6.14 -14.36
C ALA A 415 -22.31 -7.38 -13.76
N GLU A 416 -22.04 -7.38 -12.46
CA GLU A 416 -21.45 -8.54 -11.76
C GLU A 416 -22.38 -9.75 -11.73
N SER A 417 -23.67 -9.53 -11.49
CA SER A 417 -24.69 -10.58 -11.58
C SER A 417 -24.79 -11.17 -12.98
N ASP A 418 -24.81 -10.32 -14.02
CA ASP A 418 -24.96 -10.75 -15.41
C ASP A 418 -23.72 -11.53 -15.89
N ILE A 419 -22.51 -11.08 -15.52
CA ILE A 419 -21.28 -11.82 -15.80
C ILE A 419 -21.31 -13.19 -15.10
N ALA A 420 -21.72 -13.25 -13.84
CA ALA A 420 -21.77 -14.52 -13.10
C ALA A 420 -22.77 -15.52 -13.72
N GLU A 421 -23.92 -15.05 -14.20
CA GLU A 421 -24.91 -15.88 -14.90
C GLU A 421 -24.35 -16.40 -16.23
N LEU A 422 -23.73 -15.54 -17.04
CA LEU A 422 -23.14 -15.93 -18.31
C LEU A 422 -21.96 -16.91 -18.13
N ASP A 423 -21.14 -16.71 -17.10
CA ASP A 423 -20.08 -17.66 -16.76
C ASP A 423 -20.63 -19.04 -16.38
N MET A 424 -21.77 -19.09 -15.68
CA MET A 424 -22.45 -20.33 -15.35
C MET A 424 -23.00 -21.02 -16.60
N GLN A 425 -23.63 -20.26 -17.51
CA GLN A 425 -24.11 -20.77 -18.79
C GLN A 425 -22.97 -21.31 -19.65
N MET A 426 -21.85 -20.59 -19.74
CA MET A 426 -20.66 -21.02 -20.49
C MET A 426 -20.08 -22.31 -19.93
N LYS A 427 -20.02 -22.46 -18.60
CA LYS A 427 -19.59 -23.73 -17.97
C LYS A 427 -20.52 -24.88 -18.31
N ALA A 428 -21.83 -24.67 -18.29
CA ALA A 428 -22.82 -25.69 -18.67
C ALA A 428 -22.67 -26.10 -20.15
N ILE A 429 -22.49 -25.13 -21.06
CA ILE A 429 -22.24 -25.38 -22.48
C ILE A 429 -20.98 -26.23 -22.69
N ILE A 430 -19.89 -25.95 -21.95
CA ILE A 430 -18.66 -26.75 -22.03
C ILE A 430 -18.90 -28.20 -21.57
N ILE A 431 -19.66 -28.40 -20.50
CA ILE A 431 -19.99 -29.75 -19.99
C ILE A 431 -20.80 -30.53 -21.02
N GLU A 432 -21.82 -29.92 -21.61
CA GLU A 432 -22.64 -30.56 -22.64
C GLU A 432 -21.87 -30.82 -23.93
N ALA A 433 -21.02 -29.89 -24.37
CA ALA A 433 -20.17 -30.09 -25.55
C ALA A 433 -19.18 -31.26 -25.36
N ARG A 434 -18.68 -31.47 -24.13
CA ARG A 434 -17.86 -32.65 -23.80
C ARG A 434 -18.65 -33.95 -23.88
N ARG A 435 -19.92 -33.96 -23.46
CA ARG A 435 -20.82 -35.12 -23.60
C ARG A 435 -21.08 -35.44 -25.07
N ILE A 436 -21.45 -34.43 -25.86
CA ILE A 436 -21.66 -34.58 -27.31
C ILE A 436 -20.40 -35.15 -27.99
N ASN A 437 -19.21 -34.65 -27.63
CA ASN A 437 -17.95 -35.17 -28.17
C ASN A 437 -17.63 -36.61 -27.74
N ALA A 438 -18.20 -37.11 -26.64
CA ALA A 438 -18.02 -38.50 -26.22
C ALA A 438 -19.04 -39.43 -26.90
N ASP A 439 -20.18 -38.89 -27.33
CA ASP A 439 -21.24 -39.62 -28.04
C ASP A 439 -21.01 -39.72 -29.56
N ILE A 440 -20.19 -38.84 -30.13
CA ILE A 440 -19.64 -38.92 -31.50
C ILE A 440 -18.43 -39.84 -31.48
#